data_AF-A0A968JFN7-F1
#
_entry.id   AF-A0A968JFN7-F1
#
_cell.length_a   1.000
_cell.length_b   1.000
_cell.length_c   1.000
_cell.angle_alpha   90.00
_cell.angle_beta   90.00
_cell.angle_gamma   90.00
#
_symmetry.space_group_name_H-M   'P 1'
#
loop_
_entity.id
_entity.type
_entity.pdbx_description
1 polymer ?
#
loop_
_entity_poly.entity_id
_entity_poly.type
_entity_poly.pdbx_seq_one_letter_code
_entity_poly.pdbx_strand_id
1 'polypeptide(L)'
;HQVWLGGPDTDFRYWWVFPGAVLVATGLWVIPALSAHDDQTTNVPLWPGGFFLVFLVMFGPTFGISANSNSQVLDERMVNGMDWWVWMFASIICVGIFYAMALVLPRRQPTPSRLTLWVQSAAFMGATIGIIVAIVFTQSRGPFLGLGAGLFVFFMLLLLRAMHRAKITEQPGLLRNLRILLGTWVVLVAVAGAFLVTFNLSNAPFFNELRQVPYLGRLGTLLDTDGGTGRVRLLIWSGDEHAGGAVELITADPLRTLIGWGPESMFVAYNPVYPPSLATIESRGASPDRSHQALLDELVTKGFLGLLSYFFMLISFGMLAWRLITNVKNGTGRCSLLPVSAW
;
A
#
# COMPACT_ATOMS: atom_id res chain seq x y z
N HIS A 1 -35.09 -21.90 25.94
CA HIS A 1 -33.76 -22.43 26.29
C HIS A 1 -33.29 -23.39 25.20
N GLN A 2 -32.64 -22.87 24.16
CA GLN A 2 -31.62 -23.60 23.40
C GLN A 2 -30.45 -22.63 23.29
N VAL A 3 -29.39 -22.99 23.99
CA VAL A 3 -28.17 -22.21 24.13
C VAL A 3 -27.43 -22.32 22.80
N TRP A 4 -27.34 -21.21 22.07
CA TRP A 4 -26.35 -21.05 21.00
C TRP A 4 -24.97 -20.97 21.66
N LEU A 5 -24.40 -22.12 21.98
CA LEU A 5 -22.98 -22.25 22.27
C LEU A 5 -22.25 -22.04 20.95
N GLY A 6 -21.48 -20.95 20.89
CA GLY A 6 -20.56 -20.70 19.79
C GLY A 6 -19.60 -21.87 19.61
N GLY A 7 -19.52 -22.39 18.40
CA GLY A 7 -18.29 -22.97 17.88
C GLY A 7 -17.55 -21.88 17.09
N PRO A 8 -16.25 -21.64 17.33
CA PRO A 8 -15.42 -21.01 16.31
C PRO A 8 -15.30 -22.01 15.17
N ASP A 9 -15.26 -21.63 13.90
CA ASP A 9 -14.62 -22.45 12.85
C ASP A 9 -14.54 -21.62 11.55
N THR A 10 -13.83 -20.50 11.60
CA THR A 10 -12.89 -20.24 10.51
C THR A 10 -11.89 -21.38 10.56
N ASP A 11 -12.09 -22.40 9.74
CA ASP A 11 -11.23 -23.57 9.72
C ASP A 11 -9.81 -23.16 9.30
N PHE A 12 -8.91 -23.13 10.30
CA PHE A 12 -7.51 -22.75 10.10
C PHE A 12 -6.72 -23.79 9.32
N ARG A 13 -7.26 -24.94 8.89
CA ARG A 13 -6.46 -25.99 8.22
C ARG A 13 -5.79 -25.56 6.91
N TYR A 14 -6.18 -24.41 6.34
CA TYR A 14 -5.54 -23.76 5.17
C TYR A 14 -4.85 -22.42 5.49
N TRP A 15 -4.61 -22.10 6.77
CA TRP A 15 -4.01 -20.82 7.21
C TRP A 15 -2.67 -20.53 6.53
N TRP A 16 -1.96 -21.58 6.11
CA TRP A 16 -0.65 -21.55 5.45
C TRP A 16 -0.71 -21.29 3.94
N VAL A 17 -1.88 -21.43 3.30
CA VAL A 17 -2.08 -21.09 1.88
C VAL A 17 -1.91 -19.58 1.66
N PHE A 18 -2.31 -18.76 2.64
CA PHE A 18 -2.15 -17.31 2.56
C PHE A 18 -0.69 -16.84 2.74
N PRO A 19 0.08 -17.24 3.77
CA PRO A 19 1.52 -17.00 3.87
C PRO A 19 2.30 -17.57 2.68
N GLY A 20 1.90 -18.74 2.17
CA GLY A 20 2.47 -19.35 0.96
C GLY A 20 2.22 -18.49 -0.27
N ALA A 21 0.97 -18.09 -0.52
CA ALA A 21 0.62 -17.19 -1.61
C ALA A 21 1.30 -15.81 -1.47
N VAL A 22 1.46 -15.30 -0.24
CA VAL A 22 2.19 -14.06 0.04
C VAL A 22 3.68 -14.21 -0.24
N LEU A 23 4.32 -15.33 0.13
CA LEU A 23 5.72 -15.65 -0.19
C LEU A 23 5.94 -15.77 -1.70
N VAL A 24 5.00 -16.39 -2.41
CA VAL A 24 5.04 -16.56 -3.87
C VAL A 24 4.77 -15.24 -4.59
N ALA A 25 3.83 -14.43 -4.09
CA ALA A 25 3.57 -13.09 -4.56
C ALA A 25 4.75 -12.14 -4.26
N THR A 26 5.42 -12.27 -3.12
CA THR A 26 6.68 -11.53 -2.85
C THR A 26 7.83 -12.02 -3.73
N GLY A 27 7.82 -13.28 -4.16
CA GLY A 27 8.67 -13.76 -5.25
C GLY A 27 8.39 -13.08 -6.61
N LEU A 28 7.16 -12.64 -6.87
CA LEU A 28 6.82 -11.81 -8.04
C LEU A 28 7.24 -10.34 -7.87
N TRP A 29 7.40 -9.85 -6.63
CA TRP A 29 8.03 -8.57 -6.32
C TRP A 29 9.55 -8.56 -6.55
N VAL A 30 10.11 -9.54 -7.25
CA VAL A 30 11.52 -9.57 -7.66
C VAL A 30 11.80 -8.57 -8.79
N ILE A 31 10.78 -7.99 -9.44
CA ILE A 31 10.97 -6.97 -10.50
C ILE A 31 11.80 -5.74 -10.05
N PRO A 32 11.65 -5.18 -8.82
CA PRO A 32 12.49 -4.09 -8.34
C PRO A 32 13.78 -4.56 -7.64
N ALA A 33 13.85 -5.81 -7.15
CA ALA A 33 15.05 -6.37 -6.51
C ALA A 33 16.08 -6.90 -7.54
N LEU A 34 15.62 -7.15 -8.78
CA LEU A 34 16.47 -7.41 -9.94
C LEU A 34 17.18 -6.12 -10.35
N SER A 35 18.39 -5.94 -9.84
CA SER A 35 19.47 -5.18 -10.46
C SER A 35 18.98 -4.01 -11.32
N ALA A 36 18.33 -3.05 -10.65
CA ALA A 36 18.24 -1.71 -11.19
C ALA A 36 19.68 -1.19 -11.28
N HIS A 37 20.22 -1.36 -12.47
CA HIS A 37 21.45 -0.78 -12.99
C HIS A 37 22.76 -1.41 -12.56
N ASP A 38 23.44 -1.89 -13.61
CA ASP A 38 24.89 -1.86 -13.79
C ASP A 38 25.66 -3.03 -13.18
N ASP A 39 25.70 -4.17 -13.88
CA ASP A 39 26.96 -4.84 -14.20
C ASP A 39 26.78 -5.97 -15.23
N GLN A 40 27.85 -6.25 -15.98
CA GLN A 40 27.91 -7.28 -17.02
C GLN A 40 27.77 -8.72 -16.48
N THR A 41 27.67 -8.90 -15.16
CA THR A 41 27.61 -10.20 -14.50
C THR A 41 26.19 -10.55 -14.07
N THR A 42 25.70 -11.62 -14.69
CA THR A 42 24.43 -12.30 -14.46
C THR A 42 24.41 -12.98 -13.10
N ASN A 43 23.33 -12.79 -12.35
CA ASN A 43 22.75 -13.87 -11.57
C ASN A 43 21.24 -13.64 -11.53
N VAL A 44 20.49 -14.36 -12.36
CA VAL A 44 19.04 -14.45 -12.16
C VAL A 44 18.87 -15.16 -10.81
N PRO A 45 18.28 -14.52 -9.80
CA PRO A 45 18.15 -15.13 -8.49
C PRO A 45 17.28 -16.38 -8.60
N LEU A 46 17.84 -17.53 -8.27
CA LEU A 46 17.11 -18.80 -8.21
C LEU A 46 16.36 -18.95 -6.88
N TRP A 47 16.71 -18.16 -5.86
CA TRP A 47 16.09 -18.25 -4.54
C TRP A 47 14.56 -18.08 -4.54
N PRO A 48 13.92 -17.19 -5.34
CA PRO A 48 12.45 -17.05 -5.35
C PRO A 48 11.76 -18.32 -5.89
N GLY A 49 12.27 -18.86 -7.00
CA GLY A 49 11.85 -20.14 -7.54
C GLY A 49 12.13 -21.29 -6.58
N GLY A 50 13.25 -21.24 -5.85
CA GLY A 50 13.59 -22.18 -4.78
C GLY A 50 12.55 -22.18 -3.66
N PHE A 51 12.16 -21.01 -3.12
CA PHE A 51 11.09 -20.92 -2.12
C PHE A 51 9.74 -21.39 -2.66
N PHE A 52 9.43 -21.09 -3.93
CA PHE A 52 8.21 -21.58 -4.56
C PHE A 52 8.20 -23.10 -4.68
N LEU A 53 9.32 -23.70 -5.10
CA LEU A 53 9.46 -25.16 -5.15
C LEU A 53 9.37 -25.79 -3.76
N VAL A 54 10.02 -25.21 -2.74
CA VAL A 54 9.90 -25.66 -1.35
C VAL A 54 8.44 -25.60 -0.90
N PHE A 55 7.72 -24.52 -1.21
CA PHE A 55 6.30 -24.41 -0.92
C PHE A 55 5.49 -25.51 -1.62
N LEU A 56 5.70 -25.77 -2.91
CA LEU A 56 4.99 -26.84 -3.63
C LEU A 56 5.30 -28.23 -3.05
N VAL A 57 6.56 -28.50 -2.70
CA VAL A 57 7.02 -29.75 -2.09
C VAL A 57 6.45 -29.93 -0.69
N MET A 58 6.24 -28.86 0.07
CA MET A 58 5.58 -28.92 1.38
C MET A 58 4.05 -29.00 1.24
N PHE A 59 3.47 -28.31 0.26
CA PHE A 59 2.03 -28.28 -0.03
C PHE A 59 1.51 -29.70 -0.36
N GLY A 60 2.15 -30.42 -1.28
CA GLY A 60 1.65 -31.70 -1.77
C GLY A 60 1.42 -32.75 -0.66
N PRO A 61 2.44 -33.07 0.15
CA PRO A 61 2.33 -34.00 1.27
C PRO A 61 1.37 -33.53 2.36
N THR A 62 1.41 -32.25 2.75
CA THR A 62 0.51 -31.72 3.79
C THR A 62 -0.95 -31.75 3.35
N PHE A 63 -1.21 -31.39 2.09
CA PHE A 63 -2.53 -31.53 1.47
C PHE A 63 -2.99 -33.00 1.44
N GLY A 64 -2.13 -33.93 1.00
CA GLY A 64 -2.45 -35.35 0.96
C GLY A 64 -2.73 -35.97 2.34
N ILE A 65 -1.94 -35.61 3.36
CA ILE A 65 -2.13 -36.06 4.75
C ILE A 65 -3.45 -35.50 5.31
N SER A 66 -3.75 -34.23 5.03
CA SER A 66 -4.99 -33.60 5.46
C SER A 66 -6.22 -34.23 4.78
N ALA A 67 -6.13 -34.52 3.47
CA ALA A 67 -7.18 -35.22 2.74
C ALA A 67 -7.46 -36.61 3.32
N ASN A 68 -6.40 -37.38 3.61
CA ASN A 68 -6.53 -38.74 4.13
C ASN A 68 -7.02 -38.80 5.59
N SER A 69 -6.84 -37.72 6.36
CA SER A 69 -7.33 -37.61 7.74
C SER A 69 -8.78 -37.12 7.84
N ASN A 70 -9.50 -36.97 6.71
CA ASN A 70 -10.82 -36.32 6.64
C ASN A 70 -10.84 -34.96 7.36
N SER A 71 -9.68 -34.30 7.43
CA SER A 71 -9.56 -33.01 8.07
C SER A 71 -9.82 -31.88 7.08
N GLN A 72 -10.02 -32.16 5.80
CA GLN A 72 -10.39 -31.16 4.80
C GLN A 72 -11.89 -30.88 4.87
N VAL A 73 -12.29 -29.85 5.61
CA VAL A 73 -13.67 -29.34 5.58
C VAL A 73 -13.73 -28.27 4.51
N LEU A 74 -14.22 -28.64 3.34
CA LEU A 74 -14.55 -27.70 2.27
C LEU A 74 -16.02 -27.33 2.44
N ASP A 75 -16.31 -26.10 2.89
CA ASP A 75 -17.68 -25.61 3.00
C ASP A 75 -18.28 -25.46 1.60
N GLU A 76 -19.28 -26.28 1.27
CA GLU A 76 -20.01 -26.27 -0.01
C GLU A 76 -20.68 -24.91 -0.31
N ARG A 77 -20.80 -24.03 0.70
CA ARG A 77 -21.33 -22.66 0.54
C ARG A 77 -20.32 -21.71 -0.08
N MET A 78 -19.03 -22.05 -0.11
CA MET A 78 -17.99 -21.25 -0.75
C MET A 78 -17.85 -21.62 -2.22
N VAL A 79 -18.76 -21.09 -3.05
CA VAL A 79 -18.85 -21.35 -4.52
C VAL A 79 -17.51 -21.16 -5.24
N ASN A 80 -16.64 -20.25 -4.79
CA ASN A 80 -15.31 -20.01 -5.37
C ASN A 80 -14.14 -20.57 -4.53
N GLY A 81 -14.42 -21.16 -3.37
CA GLY A 81 -13.41 -21.78 -2.51
C GLY A 81 -12.78 -23.02 -3.13
N MET A 82 -13.47 -23.65 -4.09
CA MET A 82 -13.02 -24.82 -4.82
C MET A 82 -12.01 -24.51 -5.95
N ASP A 83 -11.83 -23.24 -6.33
CA ASP A 83 -10.98 -22.85 -7.46
C ASP A 83 -9.51 -22.63 -7.08
N TRP A 84 -9.12 -22.91 -5.83
CA TRP A 84 -7.76 -22.70 -5.33
C TRP A 84 -6.69 -23.38 -6.21
N TRP A 85 -7.01 -24.54 -6.81
CA TRP A 85 -6.11 -25.28 -7.69
C TRP A 85 -5.87 -24.54 -9.02
N VAL A 86 -6.86 -23.79 -9.51
CA VAL A 86 -6.74 -22.93 -10.71
C VAL A 86 -5.74 -21.82 -10.43
N TRP A 87 -5.87 -21.17 -9.27
CA TRP A 87 -4.96 -20.11 -8.84
C TRP A 87 -3.53 -20.64 -8.59
N MET A 88 -3.42 -21.84 -8.01
CA MET A 88 -2.13 -22.52 -7.84
C MET A 88 -1.48 -22.81 -9.20
N PHE A 89 -2.22 -23.40 -10.14
CA PHE A 89 -1.73 -23.71 -11.47
C PHE A 89 -1.33 -22.45 -12.25
N ALA A 90 -2.16 -21.41 -12.19
CA ALA A 90 -1.85 -20.11 -12.77
C ALA A 90 -0.55 -19.52 -12.18
N SER A 91 -0.32 -19.66 -10.87
CA SER A 91 0.92 -19.20 -10.23
C SER A 91 2.15 -19.96 -10.75
N ILE A 92 2.06 -21.28 -10.94
CA ILE A 92 3.13 -22.10 -11.51
C ILE A 92 3.46 -21.63 -12.93
N ILE A 93 2.44 -21.43 -13.76
CA ILE A 93 2.61 -20.91 -15.12
C ILE A 93 3.27 -19.53 -15.10
N CYS A 94 2.80 -18.61 -14.25
CA CYS A 94 3.37 -17.26 -14.15
C CYS A 94 4.84 -17.28 -13.73
N VAL A 95 5.23 -18.12 -12.76
CA VAL A 95 6.64 -18.29 -12.35
C VAL A 95 7.47 -18.88 -13.49
N GLY A 96 6.94 -19.88 -14.19
CA GLY A 96 7.59 -20.48 -15.36
C GLY A 96 7.80 -19.46 -16.49
N ILE A 97 6.77 -18.68 -16.83
CA ILE A 97 6.83 -17.59 -17.80
C ILE A 97 7.85 -16.54 -17.36
N PHE A 98 7.87 -16.17 -16.09
CA PHE A 98 8.85 -15.22 -15.56
C PHE A 98 10.28 -15.69 -15.78
N TYR A 99 10.61 -16.93 -15.38
CA TYR A 99 11.97 -17.47 -15.57
C TYR A 99 12.30 -17.64 -17.06
N ALA A 100 11.35 -18.10 -17.87
CA ALA A 100 11.52 -18.16 -19.33
C ALA A 100 11.81 -16.78 -19.91
N MET A 101 11.05 -15.75 -19.54
CA MET A 101 11.27 -14.37 -19.96
C MET A 101 12.61 -13.83 -19.45
N ALA A 102 12.98 -14.10 -18.20
CA ALA A 102 14.24 -13.65 -17.61
C ALA A 102 15.48 -14.26 -18.28
N LEU A 103 15.35 -15.49 -18.78
CA LEU A 103 16.42 -16.22 -19.47
C LEU A 103 16.46 -15.95 -20.98
N VAL A 104 15.30 -15.75 -21.63
CA VAL A 104 15.16 -15.64 -23.09
C VAL A 104 15.12 -14.19 -23.58
N LEU A 105 14.53 -13.26 -22.83
CA LEU A 105 14.36 -11.89 -23.34
C LEU A 105 15.71 -11.17 -23.46
N PRO A 106 15.94 -10.45 -24.57
CA PRO A 106 17.12 -9.62 -24.73
C PRO A 106 17.21 -8.61 -23.59
N ARG A 107 18.42 -8.42 -23.07
CA ARG A 107 18.69 -7.43 -22.01
C ARG A 107 18.33 -6.04 -22.52
N ARG A 108 17.87 -5.17 -21.62
CA ARG A 108 17.63 -3.76 -21.95
C ARG A 108 18.89 -3.20 -22.59
N GLN A 109 18.76 -2.73 -23.83
CA GLN A 109 19.84 -2.04 -24.51
C GLN A 109 20.22 -0.79 -23.68
N PRO A 110 21.52 -0.43 -23.60
CA PRO A 110 21.97 0.76 -22.87
C PRO A 110 21.25 2.03 -23.31
N THR A 111 20.87 2.08 -24.59
CA THR A 111 20.02 3.10 -25.19
C THR A 111 18.64 2.52 -25.48
N PRO A 112 17.55 3.03 -24.88
CA PRO A 112 16.21 2.54 -25.19
C PRO A 112 15.83 2.91 -26.63
N SER A 113 15.26 1.95 -27.37
CA SER A 113 14.70 2.23 -28.69
C SER A 113 13.47 3.13 -28.58
N ARG A 114 13.10 3.83 -29.67
CA ARG A 114 11.85 4.63 -29.71
C ARG A 114 10.63 3.79 -29.35
N LEU A 115 10.54 2.57 -29.87
CA LEU A 115 9.45 1.64 -29.56
C LEU A 115 9.41 1.32 -28.06
N THR A 116 10.56 1.08 -27.44
CA THR A 116 10.66 0.82 -26.00
C THR A 116 10.15 2.00 -25.18
N LEU A 117 10.50 3.23 -25.56
CA LEU A 117 10.00 4.44 -24.89
C LEU A 117 8.49 4.61 -25.06
N TRP A 118 7.95 4.34 -26.24
CA TRP A 118 6.50 4.39 -26.49
C TRP A 118 5.75 3.36 -25.65
N VAL A 119 6.22 2.11 -25.64
CA VAL A 119 5.61 1.03 -24.84
C VAL A 119 5.66 1.36 -23.34
N GLN A 120 6.80 1.85 -22.84
CA GLN A 120 6.90 2.26 -21.43
C GLN A 120 5.97 3.43 -21.10
N SER A 121 5.90 4.44 -21.98
CA SER A 121 5.03 5.60 -21.78
C SER A 121 3.56 5.19 -21.81
N ALA A 122 3.15 4.32 -22.74
CA ALA A 122 1.81 3.78 -22.81
C ALA A 122 1.46 2.97 -21.56
N ALA A 123 2.37 2.14 -21.07
CA ALA A 123 2.18 1.36 -19.85
C ALA A 123 2.03 2.26 -18.60
N PHE A 124 2.92 3.24 -18.41
CA PHE A 124 2.81 4.19 -17.31
C PHE A 124 1.56 5.06 -17.40
N MET A 125 1.16 5.45 -18.62
CA MET A 125 -0.08 6.19 -18.85
C MET A 125 -1.30 5.33 -18.48
N GLY A 126 -1.34 4.08 -18.96
CA GLY A 126 -2.41 3.13 -18.61
C GLY A 126 -2.51 2.89 -17.11
N ALA A 127 -1.38 2.70 -16.42
CA ALA A 127 -1.36 2.57 -14.97
C ALA A 127 -1.86 3.84 -14.26
N THR A 128 -1.42 5.02 -14.71
CA THR A 128 -1.84 6.31 -14.14
C THR A 128 -3.35 6.52 -14.32
N ILE A 129 -3.88 6.23 -15.51
CA ILE A 129 -5.32 6.29 -15.80
C ILE A 129 -6.07 5.30 -14.91
N GLY A 130 -5.60 4.06 -14.80
CA GLY A 130 -6.19 3.05 -13.93
C GLY A 130 -6.26 3.49 -12.47
N ILE A 131 -5.19 4.10 -11.95
CA ILE A 131 -5.15 4.67 -10.60
C ILE A 131 -6.15 5.81 -10.46
N ILE A 132 -6.20 6.75 -11.41
CA ILE A 132 -7.13 7.89 -11.36
C ILE A 132 -8.58 7.38 -11.39
N VAL A 133 -8.90 6.46 -12.29
CA VAL A 133 -10.22 5.82 -12.38
C VAL A 133 -10.56 5.16 -11.04
N ALA A 134 -9.66 4.36 -10.46
CA ALA A 134 -9.89 3.74 -9.17
C ALA A 134 -10.15 4.78 -8.06
N ILE A 135 -9.39 5.87 -8.01
CA ILE A 135 -9.58 6.94 -7.01
C ILE A 135 -10.95 7.61 -7.19
N VAL A 136 -11.34 7.93 -8.43
CA VAL A 136 -12.64 8.58 -8.71
C VAL A 136 -13.80 7.66 -8.36
N PHE A 137 -13.77 6.40 -8.80
CA PHE A 137 -14.87 5.46 -8.58
C PHE A 137 -14.98 5.00 -7.12
N THR A 138 -13.87 4.87 -6.40
CA THR A 138 -13.92 4.52 -4.96
C THR A 138 -14.40 5.66 -4.08
N GLN A 139 -14.34 6.91 -4.57
CA GLN A 139 -14.69 8.12 -3.81
C GLN A 139 -14.00 8.22 -2.45
N SER A 140 -12.84 7.58 -2.30
CA SER A 140 -12.14 7.50 -1.03
C SER A 140 -11.31 8.76 -0.82
N ARG A 141 -11.55 9.42 0.32
CA ARG A 141 -10.89 10.68 0.72
C ARG A 141 -9.36 10.57 0.80
N GLY A 142 -8.87 9.47 1.38
CA GLY A 142 -7.44 9.23 1.58
C GLY A 142 -6.65 9.18 0.28
N PRO A 143 -7.06 8.38 -0.72
CA PRO A 143 -6.41 8.35 -2.03
C PRO A 143 -6.38 9.69 -2.78
N PHE A 144 -7.40 10.55 -2.66
CA PHE A 144 -7.34 11.91 -3.22
C PHE A 144 -6.24 12.76 -2.56
N LEU A 145 -6.12 12.70 -1.22
CA LEU A 145 -5.04 13.38 -0.49
C LEU A 145 -3.66 12.80 -0.84
N GLY A 146 -3.58 11.47 -0.96
CA GLY A 146 -2.36 10.78 -1.38
C GLY A 146 -1.93 11.17 -2.80
N LEU A 147 -2.87 11.30 -3.74
CA LEU A 147 -2.60 11.81 -5.09
C LEU A 147 -2.07 13.25 -5.04
N GLY A 148 -2.71 14.13 -4.27
CA GLY A 148 -2.26 15.52 -4.10
C GLY A 148 -0.84 15.61 -3.54
N ALA A 149 -0.55 14.87 -2.46
CA ALA A 149 0.79 14.78 -1.87
C ALA A 149 1.81 14.19 -2.86
N GLY A 150 1.44 13.15 -3.60
CA GLY A 150 2.27 12.53 -4.62
C GLY A 150 2.62 13.48 -5.76
N LEU A 151 1.64 14.23 -6.29
CA LEU A 151 1.86 15.25 -7.32
C LEU A 151 2.76 16.38 -6.81
N PHE A 152 2.56 16.83 -5.56
CA PHE A 152 3.44 17.82 -4.92
C PHE A 152 4.89 17.36 -4.94
N VAL A 153 5.17 16.17 -4.38
CA VAL A 153 6.53 15.62 -4.32
C VAL A 153 7.09 15.40 -5.73
N PHE A 154 6.30 14.86 -6.65
CA PHE A 154 6.73 14.60 -8.04
C PHE A 154 7.18 15.87 -8.75
N PHE A 155 6.34 16.90 -8.80
CA PHE A 155 6.68 18.16 -9.47
C PHE A 155 7.79 18.92 -8.74
N MET A 156 7.83 18.86 -7.41
CA MET A 156 8.93 19.42 -6.62
C MET A 156 10.27 18.80 -7.04
N LEU A 157 10.37 17.46 -7.05
CA LEU A 157 11.59 16.76 -7.45
C LEU A 157 11.94 17.00 -8.92
N LEU A 158 10.95 17.03 -9.81
CA LEU A 158 11.14 17.31 -11.24
C LEU A 158 11.75 18.70 -11.46
N LEU A 159 11.19 19.73 -10.82
CA LEU A 159 11.65 21.11 -10.93
C LEU A 159 13.04 21.28 -10.31
N LEU A 160 13.29 20.70 -9.12
CA LEU A 160 14.61 20.74 -8.50
C LEU A 160 15.67 20.06 -9.38
N ARG A 161 15.33 18.95 -10.04
CA ARG A 161 16.22 18.28 -11.00
C ARG A 161 16.47 19.12 -12.24
N ALA A 162 15.44 19.74 -12.81
CA ALA A 162 15.57 20.64 -13.96
C ALA A 162 16.44 21.86 -13.62
N MET A 163 16.26 22.44 -12.42
CA MET A 163 17.08 23.56 -11.94
C MET A 163 18.54 23.16 -11.77
N HIS A 164 18.80 21.97 -11.23
CA HIS A 164 20.15 21.46 -11.08
C HIS A 164 20.84 21.31 -12.45
N ARG A 165 20.12 20.82 -13.46
CA ARG A 165 20.61 20.76 -14.85
C ARG A 165 20.91 22.13 -15.42
N ALA A 166 19.97 23.08 -15.31
CA ALA A 166 20.16 24.44 -15.81
C ALA A 166 21.37 25.15 -15.17
N LYS A 167 21.67 24.83 -13.90
CA LYS A 167 22.86 25.32 -13.19
C LYS A 167 24.16 24.73 -13.76
N ILE A 168 24.20 23.42 -14.04
CA ILE A 168 25.38 22.75 -14.61
C ILE A 168 25.63 23.22 -16.05
N THR A 169 24.57 23.41 -16.84
CA THR A 169 24.68 23.86 -18.24
C THR A 169 24.82 25.39 -18.36
N GLU A 170 24.97 26.10 -17.24
CA GLU A 170 25.16 27.56 -17.18
C GLU A 170 24.12 28.37 -17.97
N GLN A 171 22.83 27.99 -17.87
CA GLN A 171 21.72 28.68 -18.54
C GLN A 171 20.94 29.57 -17.56
N PRO A 172 21.33 30.85 -17.36
CA PRO A 172 20.74 31.72 -16.34
C PRO A 172 19.26 32.05 -16.59
N GLY A 173 18.85 32.19 -17.85
CA GLY A 173 17.47 32.47 -18.23
C GLY A 173 16.51 31.32 -17.86
N LEU A 174 16.89 30.08 -18.18
CA LEU A 174 16.12 28.89 -17.82
C LEU A 174 16.04 28.72 -16.31
N LEU A 175 17.16 28.93 -15.59
CA LEU A 175 17.19 28.84 -14.13
C LEU A 175 16.22 29.83 -13.47
N ARG A 176 16.15 31.08 -13.97
CA ARG A 176 15.19 32.08 -13.48
C ARG A 176 13.75 31.60 -13.67
N ASN A 177 13.40 31.13 -14.87
CA ASN A 177 12.05 30.65 -15.17
C ASN A 177 11.66 29.45 -14.29
N LEU A 178 12.58 28.51 -14.06
CA LEU A 178 12.34 27.36 -13.20
C LEU A 178 12.16 27.74 -11.73
N ARG A 179 12.87 28.77 -11.21
CA ARG A 179 12.65 29.30 -9.86
C ARG A 179 11.27 29.93 -9.71
N ILE A 180 10.83 30.69 -10.71
CA ILE A 180 9.48 31.26 -10.74
C ILE A 180 8.45 30.13 -10.75
N LEU A 181 8.62 29.13 -11.63
CA LEU A 181 7.72 27.98 -11.71
C LEU A 181 7.65 27.20 -10.40
N LEU A 182 8.78 27.01 -9.71
CA LEU A 182 8.84 26.41 -8.39
C LEU A 182 8.05 27.23 -7.35
N GLY A 183 8.27 28.54 -7.31
CA GLY A 183 7.53 29.44 -6.42
C GLY A 183 6.03 29.39 -6.69
N THR A 184 5.63 29.46 -7.96
CA THR A 184 4.23 29.34 -8.39
C THR A 184 3.63 28.00 -7.98
N TRP A 185 4.37 26.90 -8.14
CA TRP A 185 3.92 25.57 -7.75
C TRP A 185 3.65 25.47 -6.24
N VAL A 186 4.58 25.97 -5.41
CA VAL A 186 4.42 25.98 -3.95
C VAL A 186 3.22 26.83 -3.53
N VAL A 187 3.07 28.02 -4.12
CA VAL A 187 1.92 28.91 -3.84
C VAL A 187 0.61 28.25 -4.26
N LEU A 188 0.55 27.64 -5.43
CA LEU A 188 -0.66 26.95 -5.93
C LEU A 188 -1.08 25.82 -4.98
N VAL A 189 -0.13 25.01 -4.52
CA VAL A 189 -0.41 23.92 -3.57
C VAL A 189 -0.84 24.47 -2.21
N ALA A 190 -0.23 25.55 -1.72
CA ALA A 190 -0.64 26.22 -0.50
C ALA A 190 -2.07 26.78 -0.60
N VAL A 191 -2.41 27.41 -1.73
CA VAL A 191 -3.77 27.91 -2.00
C VAL A 191 -4.78 26.77 -2.08
N ALA A 192 -4.44 25.67 -2.75
CA ALA A 192 -5.30 24.48 -2.81
C ALA A 192 -5.52 23.87 -1.42
N GLY A 193 -4.47 23.78 -0.59
CA GLY A 193 -4.56 23.32 0.78
C GLY A 193 -5.43 24.23 1.66
N ALA A 194 -5.23 25.55 1.57
CA ALA A 194 -6.03 26.54 2.29
C ALA A 194 -7.50 26.50 1.84
N PHE A 195 -7.75 26.33 0.54
CA PHE A 195 -9.09 26.11 0.01
C PHE A 195 -9.73 24.86 0.59
N LEU A 196 -9.03 23.71 0.60
CA LEU A 196 -9.56 22.48 1.19
C LEU A 196 -9.88 22.63 2.67
N VAL A 197 -9.01 23.26 3.46
CA VAL A 197 -9.28 23.54 4.88
C VAL A 197 -10.51 24.43 5.02
N THR A 198 -10.59 25.52 4.27
CA THR A 198 -11.75 26.43 4.29
C THR A 198 -13.03 25.72 3.85
N PHE A 199 -12.96 24.90 2.82
CA PHE A 199 -14.08 24.10 2.31
C PHE A 199 -14.55 23.03 3.31
N ASN A 200 -13.73 22.65 4.28
CA ASN A 200 -14.14 21.73 5.35
C ASN A 200 -14.73 22.45 6.56
N LEU A 201 -14.22 23.64 6.89
CA LEU A 201 -14.57 24.33 8.13
C LEU A 201 -15.61 25.44 7.97
N SER A 202 -15.78 25.99 6.77
CA SER A 202 -16.65 27.15 6.54
C SER A 202 -18.12 26.77 6.38
N ASN A 203 -19.00 27.55 7.00
CA ASN A 203 -20.46 27.40 6.90
C ASN A 203 -21.10 28.32 5.84
N ALA A 204 -20.30 28.93 4.95
CA ALA A 204 -20.84 29.80 3.92
C ALA A 204 -21.79 29.05 2.96
N PRO A 205 -22.89 29.67 2.50
CA PRO A 205 -23.90 29.01 1.65
C PRO A 205 -23.30 28.30 0.42
N PHE A 206 -22.36 28.97 -0.26
CA PHE A 206 -21.64 28.39 -1.40
C PHE A 206 -20.95 27.07 -1.09
N PHE A 207 -20.28 26.95 0.07
CA PHE A 207 -19.61 25.70 0.46
C PHE A 207 -20.61 24.62 0.85
N ASN A 208 -21.74 24.99 1.46
CA ASN A 208 -22.80 24.04 1.78
C ASN A 208 -23.45 23.45 0.52
N GLU A 209 -23.69 24.27 -0.51
CA GLU A 209 -24.18 23.79 -1.81
C GLU A 209 -23.15 22.89 -2.49
N LEU A 210 -21.88 23.29 -2.48
CA LEU A 210 -20.80 22.48 -3.08
C LEU A 210 -20.61 21.13 -2.38
N ARG A 211 -20.90 21.04 -1.08
CA ARG A 211 -20.90 19.77 -0.32
C ARG A 211 -22.01 18.80 -0.72
N GLN A 212 -23.07 19.27 -1.37
CA GLN A 212 -24.17 18.42 -1.84
C GLN A 212 -23.89 17.81 -3.23
N VAL A 213 -22.92 18.33 -3.96
CA VAL A 213 -22.57 17.82 -5.29
C VAL A 213 -21.90 16.44 -5.16
N PRO A 214 -22.36 15.42 -5.91
CA PRO A 214 -21.73 14.10 -5.92
C PRO A 214 -20.23 14.20 -6.22
N TYR A 215 -19.42 13.32 -5.61
CA TYR A 215 -17.95 13.31 -5.66
C TYR A 215 -17.28 14.51 -4.97
N LEU A 216 -17.66 15.75 -5.28
CA LEU A 216 -17.05 16.95 -4.71
C LEU A 216 -17.33 17.10 -3.21
N GLY A 217 -18.54 16.74 -2.78
CA GLY A 217 -18.94 16.85 -1.38
C GLY A 217 -18.11 15.99 -0.42
N ARG A 218 -17.54 14.89 -0.92
CA ARG A 218 -16.66 14.00 -0.13
C ARG A 218 -15.40 14.72 0.34
N LEU A 219 -14.91 15.71 -0.42
CA LEU A 219 -13.76 16.52 -0.05
C LEU A 219 -14.11 17.65 0.93
N GLY A 220 -15.39 18.01 1.05
CA GLY A 220 -15.86 19.03 1.99
C GLY A 220 -16.24 18.49 3.38
N THR A 221 -16.13 17.17 3.57
CA THR A 221 -16.34 16.48 4.86
C THR A 221 -15.08 15.69 5.29
N LEU A 222 -13.89 16.03 4.79
CA LEU A 222 -12.60 15.42 5.15
C LEU A 222 -12.31 15.51 6.64
N LEU A 223 -12.62 16.64 7.28
CA LEU A 223 -12.33 16.91 8.69
C LEU A 223 -13.52 16.61 9.62
N ASP A 224 -14.61 16.07 9.09
CA ASP A 224 -15.78 15.69 9.89
C ASP A 224 -15.47 14.40 10.69
N THR A 225 -15.35 14.57 12.00
CA THR A 225 -15.11 13.51 12.99
C THR A 225 -16.36 13.07 13.74
N ASP A 226 -17.44 13.84 13.65
CA ASP A 226 -18.65 13.63 14.44
C ASP A 226 -19.71 12.86 13.65
N GLY A 227 -19.62 12.85 12.32
CA GLY A 227 -20.51 12.15 11.41
C GLY A 227 -19.96 10.83 10.82
N GLY A 228 -20.88 9.90 10.55
CA GLY A 228 -20.65 8.71 9.70
C GLY A 228 -19.43 7.87 10.10
N THR A 229 -18.56 7.59 9.11
CA THR A 229 -17.38 6.72 9.29
C THR A 229 -16.25 7.36 10.11
N GLY A 230 -16.24 8.68 10.29
CA GLY A 230 -15.25 9.38 11.11
C GLY A 230 -15.46 9.09 12.60
N ARG A 231 -16.72 9.18 13.04
CA ARG A 231 -17.12 8.89 14.41
C ARG A 231 -16.85 7.43 14.80
N VAL A 232 -17.20 6.50 13.92
CA VAL A 232 -16.91 5.06 14.09
C VAL A 232 -15.40 4.85 14.34
N ARG A 233 -14.53 5.46 13.53
CA ARG A 233 -13.07 5.32 13.69
C ARG A 233 -12.57 5.91 15.01
N LEU A 234 -13.07 7.07 15.42
CA LEU A 234 -12.68 7.65 16.71
C LEU A 234 -13.06 6.75 17.88
N LEU A 235 -14.28 6.19 17.87
CA LEU A 235 -14.69 5.21 18.86
C LEU A 235 -13.80 3.96 18.81
N ILE A 236 -13.45 3.48 17.61
CA ILE A 236 -12.54 2.33 17.49
C ILE A 236 -11.17 2.65 18.13
N TRP A 237 -10.65 3.85 17.92
CA TRP A 237 -9.32 4.26 18.38
C TRP A 237 -9.26 4.55 19.87
N SER A 238 -10.09 5.48 20.34
CA SER A 238 -10.04 6.03 21.70
C SER A 238 -11.19 5.59 22.59
N GLY A 239 -12.19 4.90 22.03
CA GLY A 239 -13.32 4.41 22.80
C GLY A 239 -14.28 5.50 23.27
N ASP A 240 -15.00 5.21 24.35
CA ASP A 240 -15.93 6.08 25.08
C ASP A 240 -15.67 6.02 26.59
N GLU A 241 -16.62 6.49 27.42
CA GLU A 241 -16.48 6.50 28.88
C GLU A 241 -16.43 5.10 29.52
N HIS A 242 -16.83 4.05 28.80
CA HIS A 242 -16.91 2.68 29.32
C HIS A 242 -15.74 1.78 28.84
N ALA A 243 -15.13 2.09 27.70
CA ALA A 243 -13.96 1.38 27.19
C ALA A 243 -13.12 2.28 26.30
N GLY A 244 -11.80 2.15 26.32
CA GLY A 244 -10.83 3.02 25.65
C GLY A 244 -10.36 2.55 24.26
N GLY A 245 -11.01 1.54 23.69
CA GLY A 245 -10.77 1.08 22.31
C GLY A 245 -9.34 0.61 22.06
N ALA A 246 -8.82 0.88 20.85
CA ALA A 246 -7.52 0.36 20.41
C ALA A 246 -6.36 0.87 21.27
N VAL A 247 -6.44 2.10 21.78
CA VAL A 247 -5.43 2.65 22.69
C VAL A 247 -5.36 1.83 23.97
N GLU A 248 -6.51 1.52 24.58
CA GLU A 248 -6.55 0.66 25.77
C GLU A 248 -5.99 -0.74 25.46
N LEU A 249 -6.38 -1.33 24.33
CA LEU A 249 -5.87 -2.64 23.89
C LEU A 249 -4.34 -2.70 23.77
N ILE A 250 -3.74 -1.64 23.25
CA ILE A 250 -2.28 -1.52 23.10
C ILE A 250 -1.60 -1.44 24.46
N THR A 251 -2.21 -0.75 25.42
CA THR A 251 -1.64 -0.52 26.76
C THR A 251 -2.02 -1.56 27.81
N ALA A 252 -2.94 -2.48 27.49
CA ALA A 252 -3.51 -3.44 28.44
C ALA A 252 -2.47 -4.42 29.02
N ASP A 253 -1.46 -4.80 28.24
CA ASP A 253 -0.41 -5.72 28.66
C ASP A 253 0.96 -5.28 28.12
N PRO A 254 2.00 -5.10 28.96
CA PRO A 254 3.30 -4.60 28.52
C PRO A 254 4.00 -5.48 27.47
N LEU A 255 3.80 -6.80 27.54
CA LEU A 255 4.35 -7.71 26.53
C LEU A 255 3.62 -7.49 25.21
N ARG A 256 2.28 -7.40 25.21
CA ARG A 256 1.47 -7.08 24.01
C ARG A 256 1.76 -5.69 23.45
N THR A 257 2.07 -4.70 24.28
CA THR A 257 2.55 -3.41 23.80
C THR A 257 3.83 -3.56 22.97
N LEU A 258 4.72 -4.47 23.38
CA LEU A 258 6.01 -4.69 22.71
C LEU A 258 5.89 -5.53 21.43
N ILE A 259 5.17 -6.66 21.48
CA ILE A 259 5.12 -7.66 20.39
C ILE A 259 3.78 -7.73 19.63
N GLY A 260 2.75 -7.05 20.12
CA GLY A 260 1.41 -7.07 19.55
C GLY A 260 0.57 -8.28 19.95
N TRP A 261 -0.67 -8.27 19.47
CA TRP A 261 -1.67 -9.32 19.62
C TRP A 261 -1.63 -10.35 18.49
N GLY A 262 -0.84 -10.11 17.44
CA GLY A 262 -0.71 -10.96 16.26
C GLY A 262 -1.37 -10.39 15.00
N PRO A 263 -0.98 -10.84 13.80
CA PRO A 263 -1.63 -10.44 12.55
C PRO A 263 -3.11 -10.85 12.52
N GLU A 264 -3.97 -9.96 12.00
CA GLU A 264 -5.42 -10.20 11.84
C GLU A 264 -6.16 -10.66 13.12
N SER A 265 -5.61 -10.37 14.31
CA SER A 265 -6.20 -10.80 15.59
C SER A 265 -7.04 -9.74 16.30
N MET A 266 -7.08 -8.51 15.75
CA MET A 266 -7.79 -7.40 16.38
C MET A 266 -9.26 -7.75 16.66
N PHE A 267 -9.96 -8.35 15.71
CA PHE A 267 -11.37 -8.76 15.86
C PHE A 267 -11.64 -9.58 17.14
N VAL A 268 -10.69 -10.43 17.54
CA VAL A 268 -10.79 -11.30 18.72
C VAL A 268 -10.31 -10.56 19.97
N ALA A 269 -9.17 -9.87 19.87
CA ALA A 269 -8.52 -9.20 20.99
C ALA A 269 -9.28 -7.94 21.46
N TYR A 270 -10.12 -7.34 20.60
CA TYR A 270 -10.76 -6.06 20.85
C TYR A 270 -12.00 -6.13 21.77
N ASN A 271 -12.63 -7.31 21.92
CA ASN A 271 -13.87 -7.47 22.69
C ASN A 271 -13.83 -6.92 24.13
N PRO A 272 -12.74 -7.10 24.92
CA PRO A 272 -12.67 -6.56 26.29
C PRO A 272 -12.68 -5.03 26.36
N VAL A 273 -12.24 -4.35 25.29
CA VAL A 273 -12.12 -2.88 25.21
C VAL A 273 -13.13 -2.28 24.22
N TYR A 274 -14.17 -3.04 23.87
CA TYR A 274 -15.17 -2.63 22.90
C TYR A 274 -16.08 -1.53 23.50
N PRO A 275 -16.13 -0.32 22.93
CA PRO A 275 -16.99 0.75 23.41
C PRO A 275 -18.47 0.45 23.12
N PRO A 276 -19.36 0.42 24.13
CA PRO A 276 -20.78 0.12 23.94
C PRO A 276 -21.50 1.09 22.98
N SER A 277 -21.05 2.34 22.88
CA SER A 277 -21.61 3.31 21.94
C SER A 277 -21.46 2.88 20.47
N LEU A 278 -20.44 2.09 20.14
CA LEU A 278 -20.21 1.58 18.79
C LEU A 278 -21.32 0.62 18.35
N ALA A 279 -21.87 -0.19 19.26
CA ALA A 279 -23.00 -1.09 18.98
C ALA A 279 -24.34 -0.36 18.73
N THR A 280 -24.39 0.94 18.97
CA THR A 280 -25.55 1.79 18.65
C THR A 280 -25.46 2.37 17.23
N ILE A 281 -24.23 2.56 16.73
CA ILE A 281 -23.95 3.13 15.41
C ILE A 281 -23.77 2.02 14.36
N GLU A 282 -23.10 0.94 14.74
CA GLU A 282 -22.93 -0.27 13.95
C GLU A 282 -23.89 -1.38 14.37
N SER A 283 -23.87 -2.50 13.64
CA SER A 283 -24.64 -3.69 14.02
C SER A 283 -24.16 -4.25 15.35
N ARG A 284 -25.08 -4.71 16.21
CA ARG A 284 -24.83 -5.23 17.57
C ARG A 284 -23.93 -6.48 17.66
N GLY A 285 -23.47 -7.01 16.52
CA GLY A 285 -22.49 -8.10 16.43
C GLY A 285 -21.27 -7.78 15.56
N ALA A 286 -21.13 -6.54 15.10
CA ALA A 286 -19.95 -6.10 14.36
C ALA A 286 -18.84 -5.72 15.35
N SER A 287 -17.77 -6.52 15.36
CA SER A 287 -16.51 -6.16 15.98
C SER A 287 -15.54 -5.68 14.89
N PRO A 288 -14.77 -4.61 15.11
CA PRO A 288 -13.76 -4.15 14.16
C PRO A 288 -12.69 -5.21 13.90
N ASP A 289 -12.48 -5.54 12.63
CA ASP A 289 -11.36 -6.39 12.18
C ASP A 289 -10.05 -5.61 12.07
N ARG A 290 -10.13 -4.27 11.95
CA ARG A 290 -8.99 -3.34 11.87
C ARG A 290 -9.30 -2.01 12.54
N SER A 291 -8.25 -1.25 12.87
CA SER A 291 -8.40 0.11 13.38
C SER A 291 -8.67 1.12 12.26
N HIS A 292 -8.38 0.79 11.00
CA HIS A 292 -8.40 1.74 9.88
C HIS A 292 -7.40 2.90 10.03
N GLN A 293 -6.33 2.69 10.80
CA GLN A 293 -5.20 3.62 10.96
C GLN A 293 -3.92 2.79 10.98
N ALA A 294 -3.03 3.01 10.01
CA ALA A 294 -1.87 2.13 9.79
C ALA A 294 -0.95 1.98 11.02
N LEU A 295 -0.70 3.06 11.77
CA LEU A 295 0.14 3.03 12.97
C LEU A 295 -0.54 2.28 14.12
N LEU A 296 -1.85 2.47 14.31
CA LEU A 296 -2.59 1.72 15.32
C LEU A 296 -2.69 0.24 14.94
N ASP A 297 -2.90 -0.08 13.67
CA ASP A 297 -2.87 -1.46 13.17
C ASP A 297 -1.50 -2.11 13.40
N GLU A 298 -0.40 -1.42 13.13
CA GLU A 298 0.95 -1.94 13.40
C GLU A 298 1.17 -2.20 14.90
N LEU A 299 0.71 -1.30 15.78
CA LEU A 299 0.80 -1.48 17.23
C LEU A 299 -0.07 -2.62 17.75
N VAL A 300 -1.34 -2.70 17.31
CA VAL A 300 -2.25 -3.77 17.72
C VAL A 300 -1.73 -5.12 17.24
N THR A 301 -1.29 -5.23 15.98
CA THR A 301 -0.93 -6.51 15.38
C THR A 301 0.48 -6.97 15.74
N LYS A 302 1.46 -6.06 15.75
CA LYS A 302 2.90 -6.40 15.87
C LYS A 302 3.61 -5.63 16.99
N GLY A 303 2.89 -4.79 17.73
CA GLY A 303 3.44 -4.02 18.84
C GLY A 303 4.44 -2.97 18.41
N PHE A 304 5.16 -2.44 19.39
CA PHE A 304 6.21 -1.45 19.19
C PHE A 304 7.32 -1.94 18.25
N LEU A 305 7.70 -3.22 18.31
CA LEU A 305 8.70 -3.78 17.41
C LEU A 305 8.24 -3.80 15.95
N GLY A 306 6.96 -4.13 15.72
CA GLY A 306 6.34 -4.02 14.41
C GLY A 306 6.33 -2.60 13.86
N LEU A 307 5.91 -1.64 14.68
CA LEU A 307 5.91 -0.23 14.33
C LEU A 307 7.33 0.28 13.99
N LEU A 308 8.34 -0.13 14.77
CA LEU A 308 9.73 0.22 14.50
C LEU A 308 10.22 -0.37 13.17
N SER A 309 9.86 -1.63 12.88
CA SER A 309 10.15 -2.28 11.59
C SER A 309 9.47 -1.54 10.43
N TYR A 310 8.21 -1.14 10.60
CA TYR A 310 7.45 -0.36 9.63
C TYR A 310 8.14 0.98 9.32
N PHE A 311 8.53 1.73 10.35
CA PHE A 311 9.29 2.98 10.16
C PHE A 311 10.67 2.75 9.56
N PHE A 312 11.39 1.71 10.00
CA PHE A 312 12.69 1.37 9.45
C PHE A 312 12.59 1.12 7.94
N MET A 313 11.58 0.39 7.48
CA MET A 313 11.31 0.16 6.06
C MET A 313 11.05 1.47 5.31
N LEU A 314 10.12 2.31 5.79
CA LEU A 314 9.77 3.58 5.14
C LEU A 314 10.95 4.56 5.08
N ILE A 315 11.70 4.69 6.18
CA ILE A 315 12.88 5.55 6.27
C ILE A 315 14.00 5.01 5.37
N SER A 316 14.26 3.70 5.39
CA SER A 316 15.27 3.08 4.52
C SER A 316 14.97 3.31 3.04
N PHE A 317 13.70 3.14 2.65
CA PHE A 317 13.26 3.46 1.29
C PHE A 317 13.46 4.94 0.95
N GLY A 318 13.04 5.85 1.83
CA GLY A 318 13.22 7.29 1.63
C GLY A 318 14.70 7.70 1.54
N MET A 319 15.56 7.14 2.40
CA MET A 319 17.00 7.38 2.37
C MET A 319 17.64 6.83 1.09
N LEU A 320 17.24 5.64 0.63
CA LEU A 320 17.72 5.07 -0.62
C LEU A 320 17.30 5.95 -1.80
N ALA A 321 16.03 6.33 -1.88
CA ALA A 321 15.52 7.23 -2.92
C ALA A 321 16.29 8.56 -2.94
N TRP A 322 16.51 9.16 -1.77
CA TRP A 322 17.30 10.39 -1.64
C TRP A 322 18.73 10.21 -2.13
N ARG A 323 19.42 9.15 -1.70
CA ARG A 323 20.78 8.83 -2.14
C ARG A 323 20.87 8.64 -3.64
N LEU A 324 19.91 7.95 -4.25
CA LEU A 324 19.87 7.76 -5.70
C LEU A 324 19.68 9.09 -6.45
N ILE A 325 18.85 10.00 -5.92
CA ILE A 325 18.67 11.34 -6.49
C ILE A 325 19.94 12.19 -6.33
N THR A 326 20.65 12.09 -5.20
CA THR A 326 21.86 12.88 -4.95
C THR A 326 23.12 12.32 -5.61
N ASN A 327 23.25 11.00 -5.78
CA ASN A 327 24.43 10.38 -6.37
C ASN A 327 24.55 10.66 -7.88
N VAL A 328 23.45 11.00 -8.55
CA VAL A 328 23.48 11.58 -9.91
C VAL A 328 24.31 12.86 -9.98
N LYS A 329 24.53 13.57 -8.86
CA LYS A 329 25.27 14.83 -8.79
C LYS A 329 26.80 14.65 -8.86
N ASN A 330 27.34 13.44 -8.63
CA ASN A 330 28.78 13.22 -8.47
C ASN A 330 29.51 12.74 -9.75
N GLY A 331 28.93 12.93 -10.93
CA GLY A 331 29.64 12.69 -12.21
C GLY A 331 29.93 11.23 -12.57
N THR A 332 29.73 10.27 -11.67
CA THR A 332 29.70 8.85 -12.03
C THR A 332 28.36 8.53 -12.65
N GLY A 333 28.29 8.61 -13.98
CA GLY A 333 27.08 8.45 -14.82
C GLY A 333 26.42 7.06 -14.79
N ARG A 334 26.21 6.46 -13.62
CA ARG A 334 25.68 5.09 -13.47
C ARG A 334 24.19 5.01 -13.09
N CYS A 335 23.52 6.13 -12.81
CA CYS A 335 22.07 6.12 -12.55
C CYS A 335 21.28 6.82 -13.65
N SER A 336 21.22 6.16 -14.81
CA SER A 336 20.38 6.52 -15.95
C SER A 336 18.95 6.01 -15.74
N LEU A 337 18.20 6.58 -14.79
CA LEU A 337 16.75 6.37 -14.78
C LEU A 337 16.04 7.10 -15.94
N LEU A 338 16.74 8.03 -16.61
CA LEU A 338 16.34 8.62 -17.89
C LEU A 338 17.63 8.95 -18.69
N PRO A 339 17.79 8.49 -19.95
CA PRO A 339 18.87 8.94 -20.80
C PRO A 339 18.84 10.46 -20.93
N VAL A 340 19.98 11.08 -20.67
CA VAL A 340 20.17 12.54 -20.66
C VAL A 340 20.08 13.14 -22.07
N SER A 341 19.98 12.32 -23.10
CA SER A 341 20.00 12.71 -24.52
C SER A 341 18.62 12.80 -25.20
N ALA A 342 17.51 12.68 -24.46
CA ALA A 342 16.17 12.58 -25.04
C ALA A 342 15.24 13.77 -24.72
N TRP A 343 15.77 14.92 -24.28
CA TRP A 343 15.01 16.17 -24.13
C TRP A 343 15.65 17.29 -24.92
#